data_AF-A0A7W7RC70-F1
#
_entry.id   AF-A0A7W7RC70-F1
#
_cell.length_a   1.000
_cell.length_b   1.000
_cell.length_c   1.000
_cell.angle_alpha   90.00
_cell.angle_beta   90.00
_cell.angle_gamma   90.00
#
_symmetry.space_group_name_H-M   'P 1'
#
loop_
_entity.id
_entity.type
_entity.pdbx_description
1 polymer ?
#
loop_
_entity_poly.entity_id
_entity_poly.type
_entity_poly.pdbx_seq_one_letter_code
_entity_poly.pdbx_strand_id
1 'polypeptide(L)'
;MTIQDFIKGVSVNDLTTFARSVPSPADFLLTSTVFPALVTNDVKWRIKQNGRRVDTAKYRAYDSSVPFADRTAWETTKEGMLPPLGQKLIGGEQQQILLEQSHGADQDRLLELLYDDAERHIEAIRSHLELAAGDVLVDGKFTLNAENGLTIEIDFGVPAGNMPTAAKPWSDPTSDPIRDELSWIQYLDGLGAPEPEMVLSSRRALSYLASNNAYRAAYFGSVNPSNPPTSR
;
A
#
# COMPACT_ATOMS: atom_id res chain seq x y z
N MET A 1 6.06 -44.72 -7.64
CA MET A 1 5.14 -43.57 -7.75
C MET A 1 5.96 -42.40 -8.26
N THR A 2 5.57 -41.79 -9.39
CA THR A 2 6.33 -40.66 -9.95
C THR A 2 5.88 -39.34 -9.33
N ILE A 3 6.68 -38.26 -9.43
CA ILE A 3 6.25 -36.90 -9.02
C ILE A 3 4.92 -36.51 -9.68
N GLN A 4 4.69 -36.92 -10.93
CA GLN A 4 3.43 -36.65 -11.62
C GLN A 4 2.22 -37.39 -11.00
N ASP A 5 2.42 -38.57 -10.42
CA ASP A 5 1.35 -39.28 -9.71
C ASP A 5 1.10 -38.70 -8.32
N PHE A 6 2.12 -38.14 -7.67
CA PHE A 6 1.99 -37.38 -6.43
C PHE A 6 1.19 -36.09 -6.64
N ILE A 7 1.49 -35.32 -7.69
CA ILE A 7 0.76 -34.09 -8.04
C ILE A 7 -0.72 -34.37 -8.36
N LYS A 8 -1.06 -35.54 -8.94
CA LYS A 8 -2.46 -35.93 -9.17
C LYS A 8 -3.26 -36.11 -7.87
N GLY A 9 -2.59 -36.36 -6.74
CA GLY A 9 -3.21 -36.51 -5.43
C GLY A 9 -3.61 -35.18 -4.77
N VAL A 10 -3.04 -34.05 -5.23
CA VAL A 10 -3.33 -32.71 -4.71
C VAL A 10 -4.23 -31.99 -5.70
N SER A 11 -5.46 -31.69 -5.31
CA SER A 11 -6.38 -31.00 -6.21
C SER A 11 -6.06 -29.50 -6.27
N VAL A 12 -6.30 -28.88 -7.43
CA VAL A 12 -6.20 -27.42 -7.59
C VAL A 12 -7.14 -26.70 -6.61
N ASN A 13 -8.26 -27.32 -6.27
CA ASN A 13 -9.20 -26.78 -5.29
C ASN A 13 -8.60 -26.74 -3.87
N ASP A 14 -7.83 -27.73 -3.48
CA ASP A 14 -7.19 -27.76 -2.15
C ASP A 14 -6.08 -26.70 -2.05
N LEU A 15 -5.25 -26.56 -3.09
CA LEU A 15 -4.22 -25.52 -3.14
C LEU A 15 -4.80 -24.11 -3.13
N THR A 16 -5.90 -23.89 -3.88
CA THR A 16 -6.57 -22.58 -3.87
C THR A 16 -7.28 -22.29 -2.55
N THR A 17 -7.82 -23.32 -1.89
CA THR A 17 -8.41 -23.18 -0.55
C THR A 17 -7.33 -22.85 0.48
N PHE A 18 -6.21 -23.59 0.45
CA PHE A 18 -5.05 -23.31 1.29
C PHE A 18 -4.51 -21.91 1.06
N ALA A 19 -4.36 -21.51 -0.21
CA ALA A 19 -3.83 -20.19 -0.55
C ALA A 19 -4.65 -19.03 0.01
N ARG A 20 -5.98 -19.22 0.11
CA ARG A 20 -6.89 -18.25 0.72
C ARG A 20 -6.84 -18.26 2.24
N SER A 21 -6.46 -19.37 2.87
CA SER A 21 -6.34 -19.46 4.33
C SER A 21 -5.01 -18.92 4.87
N VAL A 22 -3.97 -18.81 4.04
CA VAL A 22 -2.68 -18.24 4.45
C VAL A 22 -2.90 -16.78 4.90
N PRO A 23 -2.64 -16.43 6.16
CA PRO A 23 -2.80 -15.06 6.64
C PRO A 23 -1.77 -14.13 6.00
N SER A 24 -2.14 -12.86 5.78
CA SER A 24 -1.14 -11.86 5.37
C SER A 24 -0.17 -11.61 6.52
N PRO A 25 1.14 -11.48 6.25
CA PRO A 25 2.10 -11.05 7.26
C PRO A 25 1.68 -9.75 7.94
N ALA A 26 1.85 -9.67 9.26
CA ALA A 26 1.46 -8.49 10.04
C ALA A 26 2.26 -7.23 9.66
N ASP A 27 3.44 -7.40 9.06
CA ASP A 27 4.32 -6.31 8.65
C ASP A 27 3.83 -5.58 7.38
N PHE A 28 2.84 -6.12 6.66
CA PHE A 28 2.27 -5.50 5.45
C PHE A 28 1.21 -4.46 5.80
N LEU A 29 1.68 -3.33 6.34
CA LEU A 29 0.84 -2.24 6.78
C LEU A 29 0.15 -1.54 5.60
N LEU A 30 0.83 -1.32 4.47
CA LEU A 30 0.28 -0.53 3.37
C LEU A 30 -0.93 -1.23 2.75
N THR A 31 -0.82 -2.53 2.45
CA THR A 31 -1.91 -3.32 1.87
C THR A 31 -3.03 -3.66 2.86
N SER A 32 -2.80 -3.51 4.16
CA SER A 32 -3.83 -3.74 5.19
C SER A 32 -4.59 -2.47 5.57
N THR A 33 -3.91 -1.33 5.68
CA THR A 33 -4.53 -0.07 6.16
C THR A 33 -4.71 0.98 5.08
N VAL A 34 -3.72 1.17 4.20
CA VAL A 34 -3.71 2.30 3.23
C VAL A 34 -4.39 1.93 1.92
N PHE A 35 -4.04 0.78 1.36
CA PHE A 35 -4.60 0.22 0.13
C PHE A 35 -5.19 -1.16 0.39
N PRO A 36 -6.43 -1.24 0.89
CA PRO A 36 -7.05 -2.53 1.15
C PRO A 36 -7.15 -3.35 -0.14
N ALA A 37 -6.65 -4.59 -0.10
CA ALA A 37 -6.70 -5.49 -1.23
C ALA A 37 -8.15 -5.87 -1.59
N LEU A 38 -8.50 -5.75 -2.88
CA LEU A 38 -9.81 -6.12 -3.41
C LEU A 38 -9.65 -7.25 -4.42
N VAL A 39 -10.47 -8.30 -4.28
CA VAL A 39 -10.50 -9.43 -5.22
C VAL A 39 -11.63 -9.19 -6.22
N THR A 40 -11.29 -9.18 -7.51
CA THR A 40 -12.26 -9.13 -8.60
C THR A 40 -12.00 -10.26 -9.59
N ASN A 41 -13.07 -10.76 -10.21
CA ASN A 41 -13.00 -11.76 -11.26
C ASN A 41 -13.00 -11.09 -12.64
N ASP A 42 -12.10 -10.13 -12.85
CA ASP A 42 -11.93 -9.40 -14.11
C ASP A 42 -10.43 -9.21 -14.40
N VAL A 43 -10.07 -9.08 -15.67
CA VAL A 43 -8.70 -8.77 -16.12
C VAL A 43 -8.45 -7.27 -16.05
N LYS A 44 -9.51 -6.46 -15.95
CA LYS A 44 -9.41 -5.01 -15.83
C LYS A 44 -9.79 -4.54 -14.43
N TRP A 45 -9.06 -3.57 -13.92
CA TRP A 45 -9.49 -2.79 -12.77
C TRP A 45 -10.28 -1.57 -13.24
N ARG A 46 -11.28 -1.17 -12.46
CA ARG A 46 -12.09 0.03 -12.73
C ARG A 46 -12.40 0.75 -11.43
N ILE A 47 -11.98 2.00 -11.33
CA ILE A 47 -12.33 2.90 -10.23
C ILE A 47 -13.33 3.92 -10.75
N LYS A 48 -14.50 3.96 -10.12
CA LYS A 48 -15.54 4.95 -10.38
C LYS A 48 -15.57 5.94 -9.22
N GLN A 49 -15.36 7.21 -9.52
CA GLN A 49 -15.56 8.30 -8.59
C GLN A 49 -16.78 9.09 -9.02
N ASN A 50 -17.75 9.22 -8.13
CA ASN A 50 -18.92 10.05 -8.33
C ASN A 50 -18.98 11.11 -7.25
N GLY A 51 -19.45 12.29 -7.62
CA GLY A 51 -19.64 13.39 -6.70
C GLY A 51 -20.87 14.17 -7.06
N ARG A 52 -21.51 14.74 -6.03
CA ARG A 52 -22.61 15.67 -6.18
C ARG A 52 -22.27 16.92 -5.40
N ARG A 53 -22.30 18.07 -6.07
CA ARG A 53 -22.35 19.37 -5.39
C ARG A 53 -23.81 19.71 -5.14
N VAL A 54 -24.10 20.20 -3.95
CA VAL A 54 -25.43 20.72 -3.60
C VAL A 54 -25.30 22.24 -3.63
N ASP A 55 -25.96 22.86 -4.61
CA ASP A 55 -25.97 24.31 -4.70
C ASP A 55 -26.78 24.90 -3.54
N THR A 56 -26.30 26.03 -3.01
CA THR A 56 -27.03 26.75 -1.96
C THR A 56 -28.31 27.35 -2.54
N ALA A 57 -29.45 27.12 -1.87
CA ALA A 57 -30.73 27.68 -2.28
C ALA A 57 -30.68 29.22 -2.24
N LYS A 58 -31.19 29.85 -3.30
CA LYS A 58 -31.25 31.32 -3.41
C LYS A 58 -32.56 31.83 -2.81
N TYR A 59 -32.48 32.88 -1.99
CA TYR A 59 -33.66 33.60 -1.54
C TYR A 59 -34.38 34.23 -2.75
N ARG A 60 -35.72 34.22 -2.72
CA ARG A 60 -36.57 34.87 -3.71
C ARG A 60 -37.43 35.95 -3.06
N ALA A 61 -37.85 36.94 -3.83
CA ALA A 61 -38.84 37.91 -3.38
C ALA A 61 -40.20 37.23 -3.18
N TYR A 62 -41.03 37.78 -2.30
CA TYR A 62 -42.45 37.37 -2.21
C TYR A 62 -43.11 37.58 -3.59
N ASP A 63 -43.97 36.64 -3.99
CA ASP A 63 -44.65 36.59 -5.30
C ASP A 63 -43.78 36.40 -6.57
N SER A 64 -42.46 36.17 -6.47
CA SER A 64 -41.63 35.75 -7.62
C SER A 64 -41.50 34.22 -7.76
N SER A 65 -41.14 33.71 -8.93
CA SER A 65 -40.80 32.28 -9.08
C SER A 65 -39.47 31.93 -8.40
N VAL A 66 -39.31 30.67 -8.01
CA VAL A 66 -38.04 30.14 -7.46
C VAL A 66 -37.06 29.93 -8.62
N PRO A 67 -35.78 30.34 -8.50
CA PRO A 67 -34.79 30.08 -9.54
C PRO A 67 -34.55 28.58 -9.72
N PHE A 68 -34.33 28.16 -10.96
CA PHE A 68 -33.93 26.78 -11.26
C PHE A 68 -32.56 26.49 -10.64
N ALA A 69 -32.42 25.31 -10.04
CA ALA A 69 -31.15 24.80 -9.57
C ALA A 69 -30.46 24.02 -10.69
N ASP A 70 -29.12 24.06 -10.72
CA ASP A 70 -28.35 23.28 -11.66
C ASP A 70 -28.06 21.89 -11.08
N ARG A 71 -28.06 20.87 -11.95
CA ARG A 71 -27.70 19.51 -11.55
C ARG A 71 -26.21 19.29 -11.79
N THR A 72 -25.42 19.54 -10.76
CA THR A 72 -23.96 19.38 -10.82
C THR A 72 -23.54 18.02 -10.23
N ALA A 73 -23.76 16.97 -11.02
CA ALA A 73 -23.24 15.62 -10.73
C ALA A 73 -22.15 15.29 -11.73
N TRP A 74 -21.04 14.71 -11.25
CA TRP A 74 -19.95 14.26 -12.10
C TRP A 74 -19.62 12.79 -11.80
N GLU A 75 -19.22 12.06 -12.83
CA GLU A 75 -18.73 10.69 -12.75
C GLU A 75 -17.41 10.62 -13.53
N THR A 76 -16.36 10.13 -12.89
CA THR A 76 -15.08 9.83 -13.54
C THR A 76 -14.80 8.34 -13.38
N THR A 77 -14.55 7.68 -14.50
CA THR A 77 -14.14 6.27 -14.52
C THR A 77 -12.70 6.18 -14.98
N LYS A 78 -11.82 5.60 -14.15
CA LYS A 78 -10.46 5.20 -14.53
C LYS A 78 -10.43 3.68 -14.66
N GLU A 79 -9.88 3.16 -15.75
CA GLU A 79 -9.73 1.71 -15.96
C GLU A 79 -8.36 1.36 -16.54
N GLY A 80 -7.87 0.17 -16.23
CA GLY A 80 -6.60 -0.36 -16.72
C GLY A 80 -6.58 -1.88 -16.69
N MET A 81 -5.58 -2.48 -17.33
CA MET A 81 -5.37 -3.94 -17.29
C MET A 81 -4.54 -4.31 -16.07
N LEU A 82 -4.89 -5.42 -15.41
CA LEU A 82 -4.09 -6.00 -14.34
C LEU A 82 -2.92 -6.76 -14.96
N PRO A 83 -1.66 -6.42 -14.64
CA PRO A 83 -0.52 -7.19 -15.12
C PRO A 83 -0.57 -8.61 -14.53
N PRO A 84 -0.27 -9.65 -15.32
CA PRO A 84 -0.23 -11.01 -14.80
C PRO A 84 0.95 -11.15 -13.84
N LEU A 85 0.68 -11.63 -12.63
CA LEU A 85 1.66 -11.87 -11.59
C LEU A 85 1.67 -13.35 -11.23
N GLY A 86 2.85 -13.93 -11.07
CA GLY A 86 3.00 -15.31 -10.62
C GLY A 86 4.46 -15.73 -10.57
N GLN A 87 4.70 -16.78 -9.80
CA GLN A 87 6.01 -17.38 -9.63
C GLN A 87 5.91 -18.90 -9.88
N LYS A 88 7.01 -19.48 -10.35
CA LYS A 88 7.14 -20.93 -10.55
C LYS A 88 8.42 -21.39 -9.88
N LEU A 89 8.35 -22.56 -9.24
CA LEU A 89 9.51 -23.26 -8.70
C LEU A 89 9.69 -24.58 -9.44
N ILE A 90 10.94 -24.90 -9.78
CA ILE A 90 11.30 -26.13 -10.47
C ILE A 90 11.58 -27.21 -9.42
N GLY A 91 10.96 -28.37 -9.55
CA GLY A 91 11.32 -29.55 -8.76
C GLY A 91 12.65 -30.13 -9.25
N GLY A 92 13.60 -30.31 -8.34
CA GLY A 92 14.92 -30.86 -8.61
C GLY A 92 14.98 -32.38 -8.52
N GLU A 93 16.01 -32.96 -9.16
CA GLU A 93 16.26 -34.41 -9.19
C GLU A 93 16.42 -35.03 -7.79
N GLN A 94 17.00 -34.30 -6.85
CA GLN A 94 17.17 -34.78 -5.48
C GLN A 94 15.83 -35.05 -4.79
N GLN A 95 14.83 -34.18 -4.98
CA GLN A 95 13.48 -34.38 -4.41
C GLN A 95 12.81 -35.59 -5.06
N GLN A 96 13.04 -35.81 -6.35
CA GLN A 96 12.58 -37.00 -7.06
C GLN A 96 13.21 -38.28 -6.52
N ILE A 97 14.54 -38.30 -6.32
CA ILE A 97 15.26 -39.45 -5.78
C ILE A 97 14.77 -39.79 -4.37
N LEU A 98 14.53 -38.79 -3.51
CA LEU A 98 14.00 -39.00 -2.17
C LEU A 98 12.58 -39.61 -2.19
N LEU A 99 11.73 -39.16 -3.11
CA LEU A 99 10.41 -39.75 -3.31
C LEU A 99 10.50 -41.23 -3.76
N GLU A 100 11.42 -41.53 -4.67
CA GLU A 100 11.62 -42.89 -5.17
C GLU A 100 12.24 -43.81 -4.11
N GLN A 101 13.21 -43.33 -3.32
CA GLN A 101 13.87 -44.06 -2.23
C GLN A 101 12.93 -44.37 -1.07
N SER A 102 12.02 -43.47 -0.74
CA SER A 102 11.07 -43.66 0.36
C SER A 102 9.94 -44.64 0.05
N HIS A 103 9.82 -45.10 -1.21
CA HIS A 103 8.71 -45.96 -1.68
C HIS A 103 7.31 -45.45 -1.30
N GLY A 104 7.15 -44.15 -1.07
CA GLY A 104 5.90 -43.53 -0.63
C GLY A 104 5.75 -43.35 0.88
N ALA A 105 6.69 -43.83 1.71
CA ALA A 105 6.66 -43.63 3.16
C ALA A 105 6.84 -42.16 3.59
N ASP A 106 7.50 -41.34 2.76
CA ASP A 106 7.71 -39.90 3.00
C ASP A 106 6.75 -39.02 2.16
N GLN A 107 5.62 -39.56 1.69
CA GLN A 107 4.64 -38.77 0.93
C GLN A 107 4.12 -37.56 1.72
N ASP A 108 3.87 -37.73 3.02
CA ASP A 108 3.38 -36.66 3.89
C ASP A 108 4.41 -35.51 3.98
N ARG A 109 5.70 -35.83 4.07
CA ARG A 109 6.79 -34.85 4.11
C ARG A 109 6.89 -34.06 2.79
N LEU A 110 6.71 -34.72 1.65
CA LEU A 110 6.71 -34.03 0.36
C LEU A 110 5.47 -33.16 0.16
N LEU A 111 4.35 -33.55 0.77
CA LEU A 111 3.12 -32.75 0.78
C LEU A 111 3.29 -31.49 1.62
N GLU A 112 3.88 -31.63 2.81
CA GLU A 112 4.27 -30.47 3.65
C GLU A 112 5.17 -29.50 2.86
N LEU A 113 6.23 -30.00 2.21
CA LEU A 113 7.11 -29.15 1.41
C LEU A 113 6.40 -28.44 0.25
N LEU A 114 5.41 -29.10 -0.38
CA LEU A 114 4.61 -28.48 -1.43
C LEU A 114 3.74 -27.33 -0.87
N TYR A 115 3.13 -27.52 0.30
CA TYR A 115 2.34 -26.47 0.94
C TYR A 115 3.23 -25.33 1.47
N ASP A 116 4.41 -25.63 2.00
CA ASP A 116 5.42 -24.63 2.38
C ASP A 116 5.86 -23.79 1.17
N ASP A 117 6.11 -24.44 0.02
CA ASP A 117 6.43 -23.73 -1.20
C ASP A 117 5.25 -22.88 -1.67
N ALA A 118 4.02 -23.39 -1.62
CA ALA A 118 2.82 -22.60 -1.95
C ALA A 118 2.67 -21.36 -1.03
N GLU A 119 2.89 -21.52 0.27
CA GLU A 119 2.90 -20.41 1.24
C GLU A 119 3.93 -19.34 0.87
N ARG A 120 5.17 -19.75 0.56
CA ARG A 120 6.23 -18.83 0.11
C ARG A 120 5.85 -18.08 -1.16
N HIS A 121 5.18 -18.72 -2.11
CA HIS A 121 4.73 -18.06 -3.34
C HIS A 121 3.65 -17.02 -3.05
N ILE A 122 2.72 -17.32 -2.13
CA ILE A 122 1.68 -16.37 -1.72
C ILE A 122 2.30 -15.17 -1.01
N GLU A 123 3.26 -15.41 -0.11
CA GLU A 123 4.00 -14.37 0.58
C GLU A 123 4.77 -13.48 -0.39
N ALA A 124 5.44 -14.07 -1.39
CA ALA A 124 6.14 -13.34 -2.44
C ALA A 124 5.20 -12.45 -3.27
N ILE A 125 4.04 -12.98 -3.66
CA ILE A 125 3.01 -12.21 -4.37
C ILE A 125 2.54 -11.02 -3.54
N ARG A 126 2.24 -11.24 -2.26
CA ARG A 126 1.80 -10.18 -1.34
C ARG A 126 2.90 -9.15 -1.08
N SER A 127 4.15 -9.58 -0.96
CA SER A 127 5.30 -8.68 -0.84
C SER A 127 5.42 -7.76 -2.05
N HIS A 128 5.20 -8.29 -3.25
CA HIS A 128 5.22 -7.47 -4.47
C HIS A 128 4.09 -6.44 -4.50
N LEU A 129 2.89 -6.79 -4.02
CA LEU A 129 1.79 -5.84 -3.87
C LEU A 129 2.11 -4.73 -2.85
N GLU A 130 2.79 -5.07 -1.75
CA GLU A 130 3.24 -4.08 -0.76
C GLU A 130 4.28 -3.12 -1.35
N LEU A 131 5.23 -3.63 -2.15
CA LEU A 131 6.20 -2.80 -2.87
C LEU A 131 5.52 -1.89 -3.89
N ALA A 132 4.53 -2.42 -4.63
CA ALA A 132 3.74 -1.64 -5.57
C ALA A 132 2.95 -0.51 -4.88
N ALA A 133 2.37 -0.79 -3.71
CA ALA A 133 1.72 0.22 -2.89
C ALA A 133 2.71 1.30 -2.42
N GLY A 134 3.92 0.89 -2.04
CA GLY A 134 5.01 1.79 -1.66
C GLY A 134 5.43 2.73 -2.80
N ASP A 135 5.59 2.20 -4.02
CA ASP A 135 5.96 2.98 -5.21
C ASP A 135 4.94 4.12 -5.45
N VAL A 136 3.65 3.77 -5.46
CA VAL A 136 2.56 4.73 -5.67
C VAL A 136 2.51 5.81 -4.59
N LEU A 137 2.87 5.52 -3.33
CA LEU A 137 2.89 6.53 -2.27
C LEU A 137 4.05 7.50 -2.38
N VAL A 138 5.15 7.10 -3.01
CA VAL A 138 6.36 7.92 -3.09
C VAL A 138 6.21 9.00 -4.16
N ASP A 139 5.78 8.63 -5.36
CA ASP A 139 5.74 9.54 -6.51
C ASP A 139 4.37 9.64 -7.19
N GLY A 140 3.36 8.95 -6.67
CA GLY A 140 2.02 8.94 -7.26
C GLY A 140 1.93 8.11 -8.55
N LYS A 141 2.95 7.30 -8.85
CA LYS A 141 3.04 6.49 -10.06
C LYS A 141 3.32 5.04 -9.68
N PHE A 142 2.87 4.14 -10.55
CA PHE A 142 3.29 2.75 -10.50
C PHE A 142 4.21 2.50 -11.67
N THR A 143 5.44 2.09 -11.38
CA THR A 143 6.48 1.84 -12.37
C THR A 143 6.99 0.40 -12.27
N LEU A 144 6.83 -0.34 -13.35
CA LEU A 144 7.50 -1.63 -13.57
C LEU A 144 8.57 -1.40 -14.63
N ASN A 145 9.83 -1.59 -14.27
CA ASN A 145 10.97 -1.37 -15.14
C ASN A 145 11.61 -2.71 -15.54
N ALA A 146 11.24 -3.21 -16.72
CA ALA A 146 11.77 -4.44 -17.31
C ALA A 146 11.63 -5.69 -16.42
N GLU A 147 10.63 -5.73 -15.54
CA GLU A 147 10.36 -6.90 -14.72
C GLU A 147 9.83 -8.03 -15.61
N ASN A 148 10.63 -9.09 -15.75
CA ASN A 148 10.35 -10.17 -16.71
C ASN A 148 10.09 -9.67 -18.15
N GLY A 149 10.78 -8.59 -18.56
CA GLY A 149 10.62 -7.96 -19.88
C GLY A 149 9.37 -7.09 -20.04
N LEU A 150 8.60 -6.88 -18.97
CA LEU A 150 7.44 -6.00 -18.96
C LEU A 150 7.85 -4.62 -18.40
N THR A 151 7.54 -3.59 -19.17
CA THR A 151 7.66 -2.19 -18.71
C THR A 151 6.28 -1.55 -18.75
N ILE A 152 5.80 -1.12 -17.59
CA ILE A 152 4.51 -0.46 -17.42
C ILE A 152 4.73 0.76 -16.54
N GLU A 153 4.22 1.90 -16.98
CA GLU A 153 4.10 3.10 -16.16
C GLU A 153 2.63 3.51 -16.10
N ILE A 154 2.12 3.69 -14.89
CA ILE A 154 0.76 4.20 -14.64
C ILE A 154 0.89 5.43 -13.75
N ASP A 155 0.55 6.60 -14.31
CA ASP A 155 0.49 7.85 -13.57
C ASP A 155 -0.93 8.06 -13.02
N PHE A 156 -1.06 8.14 -11.69
CA PHE A 156 -2.36 8.39 -11.06
C PHE A 156 -2.77 9.88 -11.08
N GLY A 157 -1.84 10.76 -11.47
CA GLY A 157 -2.05 12.20 -11.60
C GLY A 157 -2.05 12.92 -10.25
N VAL A 158 -1.23 12.46 -9.30
CA VAL A 158 -1.12 13.10 -7.98
C VAL A 158 -0.50 14.49 -8.14
N PRO A 159 -1.15 15.57 -7.67
CA PRO A 159 -0.62 16.92 -7.82
C PRO A 159 0.73 17.08 -7.11
N ALA A 160 1.67 17.79 -7.73
CA ALA A 160 2.99 18.05 -7.14
C ALA A 160 2.94 18.76 -5.78
N GLY A 161 1.88 19.55 -5.52
CA GLY A 161 1.66 20.18 -4.21
C GLY A 161 1.42 19.18 -3.07
N ASN A 162 1.02 17.93 -3.39
CA ASN A 162 0.87 16.84 -2.42
C ASN A 162 2.20 16.11 -2.16
N MET A 163 3.29 16.50 -2.83
CA MET A 163 4.64 15.95 -2.66
C MET A 163 5.63 17.04 -2.22
N PRO A 164 5.38 17.71 -1.08
CA PRO A 164 6.24 18.80 -0.66
C PRO A 164 7.62 18.30 -0.26
N THR A 165 8.65 19.07 -0.60
CA THR A 165 10.00 18.87 -0.09
C THR A 165 10.28 19.90 1.01
N ALA A 166 10.76 19.45 2.17
CA ALA A 166 11.18 20.34 3.25
C ALA A 166 12.32 21.26 2.75
N ALA A 167 12.22 22.55 3.03
CA ALA A 167 13.20 23.54 2.55
C ALA A 167 14.60 23.33 3.15
N LYS A 168 14.67 22.80 4.37
CA LYS A 168 15.89 22.34 5.03
C LYS A 168 15.75 20.87 5.39
N PRO A 169 16.80 20.05 5.22
CA PRO A 169 16.76 18.66 5.65
C PRO A 169 16.58 18.56 7.16
N TRP A 170 15.70 17.67 7.63
CA TRP A 170 15.40 17.50 9.05
C TRP A 170 16.55 16.98 9.91
N SER A 171 17.65 16.56 9.28
CA SER A 171 18.91 16.26 9.96
C SER A 171 19.64 17.51 10.45
N ASP A 172 19.31 18.70 9.94
CA ASP A 172 19.87 19.97 10.39
C ASP A 172 19.18 20.38 11.71
N PRO A 173 19.92 20.61 12.81
CA PRO A 173 19.32 21.02 14.09
C PRO A 173 18.62 22.39 14.04
N THR A 174 18.83 23.18 12.98
CA THR A 174 18.16 24.47 12.74
C THR A 174 16.94 24.39 11.83
N SER A 175 16.59 23.20 11.33
CA SER A 175 15.33 22.99 10.61
C SER A 175 14.15 23.02 11.58
N ASP A 176 12.97 23.36 11.07
CA ASP A 176 11.72 23.36 11.85
C ASP A 176 10.72 22.36 11.24
N PRO A 177 10.88 21.07 11.53
CA PRO A 177 10.01 20.02 10.99
C PRO A 177 8.56 20.16 11.45
N ILE A 178 8.30 20.72 12.65
CA ILE A 178 6.93 20.92 13.15
C ILE A 178 6.19 21.93 12.27
N ARG A 179 6.85 23.03 11.91
CA ARG A 179 6.28 24.02 11.00
C ARG A 179 6.04 23.43 9.61
N ASP A 180 6.97 22.61 9.11
CA ASP A 180 6.82 21.96 7.80
C ASP A 180 5.56 21.06 7.80
N GLU A 181 5.43 20.18 8.79
CA GLU A 181 4.27 19.28 8.92
C GLU A 181 2.93 20.04 9.04
N LEU A 182 2.87 21.07 9.89
CA LEU A 182 1.67 21.90 10.04
C LEU A 182 1.31 22.62 8.72
N SER A 183 2.31 23.06 7.96
CA SER A 183 2.07 23.70 6.66
C SER A 183 1.48 22.72 5.64
N TRP A 184 1.89 21.46 5.69
CA TRP A 184 1.36 20.41 4.82
C TRP A 184 -0.09 20.06 5.18
N ILE A 185 -0.41 19.96 6.47
CA ILE A 185 -1.78 19.75 6.95
C ILE A 185 -2.67 20.93 6.53
N GLN A 186 -2.23 22.17 6.74
CA GLN A 186 -2.98 23.36 6.34
C GLN A 186 -3.22 23.43 4.83
N TYR A 187 -2.27 22.96 4.03
CA TYR A 187 -2.44 22.86 2.59
C TYR A 187 -3.54 21.85 2.22
N LEU A 188 -3.58 20.68 2.89
CA LEU A 188 -4.64 19.69 2.71
C LEU A 188 -6.01 20.21 3.15
N ASP A 189 -6.08 20.90 4.29
CA ASP A 189 -7.30 21.57 4.76
C ASP A 189 -7.79 22.61 3.75
N GLY A 190 -6.88 23.37 3.14
CA GLY A 190 -7.19 24.34 2.09
C GLY A 190 -7.79 23.71 0.82
N LEU A 191 -7.47 22.44 0.55
CA LEU A 191 -8.08 21.66 -0.54
C LEU A 191 -9.43 21.03 -0.15
N GLY A 192 -9.82 21.10 1.13
CA GLY A 192 -10.97 20.39 1.67
C GLY A 192 -10.75 18.88 1.78
N ALA A 193 -9.49 18.45 1.86
CA ALA A 193 -9.15 17.06 2.15
C ALA A 193 -9.43 16.73 3.63
N PRO A 194 -9.72 15.46 3.97
CA PRO A 194 -9.85 15.05 5.36
C PRO A 194 -8.52 15.21 6.10
N GLU A 195 -8.60 15.46 7.41
CA GLU A 195 -7.43 15.57 8.28
C GLU A 195 -6.63 14.25 8.27
N PRO A 196 -5.29 14.28 8.17
CA PRO A 196 -4.49 13.07 8.18
C PRO A 196 -4.59 12.31 9.51
N GLU A 197 -4.92 11.01 9.45
CA GLU A 197 -5.04 10.15 10.65
C GLU A 197 -3.69 9.54 11.08
N MET A 198 -2.79 9.30 10.14
CA MET A 198 -1.55 8.56 10.37
C MET A 198 -0.41 9.11 9.51
N VAL A 199 0.80 9.11 10.09
CA VAL A 199 2.04 9.41 9.37
C VAL A 199 2.88 8.14 9.28
N LEU A 200 3.22 7.74 8.07
CA LEU A 200 4.14 6.63 7.81
C LEU A 200 5.51 7.19 7.47
N SER A 201 6.54 6.75 8.20
CA SER A 201 7.88 7.25 8.01
C SER A 201 8.94 6.19 8.26
N SER A 202 10.10 6.37 7.65
CA SER A 202 11.25 5.50 7.91
C SER A 202 11.79 5.74 9.32
N ARG A 203 12.38 4.69 9.92
CA ARG A 203 13.05 4.79 11.22
C ARG A 203 14.14 5.86 11.25
N ARG A 204 14.79 6.10 10.11
CA ARG A 204 15.80 7.14 9.94
C ARG A 204 15.21 8.55 10.07
N ALA A 205 14.12 8.83 9.36
CA ALA A 205 13.44 10.11 9.46
C ALA A 205 12.91 10.35 10.88
N LEU A 206 12.29 9.33 11.51
CA LEU A 206 11.87 9.39 12.91
C LEU A 206 13.03 9.72 13.86
N SER A 207 14.20 9.11 13.66
CA SER A 207 15.38 9.39 14.48
C SER A 207 15.87 10.85 14.35
N TYR A 208 15.78 11.42 13.14
CA TYR A 208 16.13 12.82 12.93
C TYR A 208 15.12 13.75 13.61
N LEU A 209 13.82 13.48 13.47
CA LEU A 209 12.76 14.23 14.15
C LEU A 209 12.94 14.21 15.67
N ALA A 210 13.19 13.04 16.25
CA ALA A 210 13.41 12.89 17.69
C ALA A 210 14.64 13.66 18.21
N SER A 211 15.69 13.77 17.38
CA SER A 211 16.91 14.51 17.72
C SER A 211 16.83 16.02 17.47
N ASN A 212 15.85 16.48 16.69
CA ASN A 212 15.75 17.85 16.23
C ASN A 212 15.37 18.82 17.35
N ASN A 213 15.92 20.04 17.33
CA ASN A 213 15.70 21.04 18.36
C ASN A 213 14.23 21.47 18.48
N ALA A 214 13.46 21.54 17.38
CA ALA A 214 12.05 21.93 17.42
C ALA A 214 11.20 20.93 18.21
N TYR A 215 11.38 19.62 17.93
CA TYR A 215 10.69 18.55 18.66
C TYR A 215 11.14 18.45 20.12
N ARG A 216 12.44 18.60 20.38
CA ARG A 216 12.94 18.64 21.75
C ARG A 216 12.41 19.84 22.52
N ALA A 217 12.30 21.01 21.89
CA ALA A 217 11.70 22.20 22.51
C ALA A 217 10.21 22.01 22.79
N ALA A 218 9.46 21.42 21.85
CA ALA A 218 8.03 21.16 22.03
C ALA A 218 7.76 20.17 23.16
N TYR A 219 8.58 19.11 23.28
CA TYR A 219 8.41 18.08 24.30
C TYR A 219 8.98 18.48 25.67
N PHE A 220 10.19 19.05 25.72
CA PHE A 220 10.90 19.38 26.96
C PHE A 220 10.82 20.86 27.38
N GLY A 221 10.23 21.73 26.57
CA GLY A 221 10.20 23.18 26.80
C GLY A 221 11.59 23.86 26.68
N SER A 222 12.60 23.17 26.15
CA SER A 222 13.97 23.68 26.03
C SER A 222 14.74 23.03 24.87
N VAL A 223 15.55 23.83 24.17
CA VAL A 223 16.43 23.41 23.06
C VAL A 223 17.84 22.97 23.52
N ASN A 224 18.16 23.09 24.81
CA ASN A 224 19.54 22.94 25.29
C ASN A 224 19.87 21.47 25.64
N PRO A 225 20.90 20.83 25.04
CA PRO A 225 21.27 19.45 25.34
C PRO A 225 21.73 19.22 26.80
N SER A 226 22.09 20.29 27.50
CA SER A 226 22.62 20.24 28.88
C SER A 226 21.55 20.38 29.97
N ASN A 227 20.30 20.69 29.62
CA ASN A 227 19.23 20.73 30.61
C ASN A 227 18.64 19.31 30.76
N PRO A 228 18.79 18.65 31.92
CA PRO A 228 18.15 17.36 32.15
C PRO A 228 16.63 17.54 32.05
N PRO A 229 15.91 16.52 31.54
CA PRO A 229 14.47 16.58 31.36
C PRO A 229 13.78 16.81 32.71
N THR A 230 13.16 17.96 32.90
CA THR A 230 12.28 18.18 34.05
C THR A 230 10.91 17.61 33.71
N SER A 231 10.59 16.45 34.27
CA SER A 231 9.23 15.90 34.22
C SER A 231 8.26 16.87 34.88
N ARG A 232 7.23 17.29 34.16
CA ARG A 232 5.98 17.77 34.75
C ARG A 232 4.92 16.71 34.58
#